data_AF-A0A937RFY5-F1
#
_entry.id   AF-A0A937RFY5-F1
#
_cell.length_a   1.000
_cell.length_b   1.000
_cell.length_c   1.000
_cell.angle_alpha   90.00
_cell.angle_beta   90.00
_cell.angle_gamma   90.00
#
_symmetry.space_group_name_H-M   'P 1'
#
loop_
_entity.id
_entity.type
_entity.pdbx_description
1 polymer ?
#
loop_
_entity_poly.entity_id
_entity_poly.type
_entity_poly.pdbx_seq_one_letter_code
_entity_poly.pdbx_strand_id
1 'polypeptide(L)'
;MAMGALSALDATLALLRSGAARLAGALLELDTDGNRALLDPAARTGETAGRARAVRARLDWLWERHRLLSDVVTRAEALRGDKPWLGPRRIGELEALLHRASVPRQPPPPPTPTPDGPGAGAASAPGGDAAGPPGASPPPGVAIYPEDLLLGTAETVEAARADVAAVIAAWTRTAGELAAAERRLAELAATAAGIGLPDLPELAAARAAVRTLARAAAADPMSVPTADVTAAPAAVDAADTALAVLARARVSLDDDLRAAGETLAEIVDLAARAERAARRAVERVTGARAAMVDLDDGWFDHPSRGLRPWLDRLVAAAAAGDWQLAARGLRGWHESAATARAAAARAVTTNAAPLRRRDELRGLLGALRAKATADALAGVPELETLYGQAHDALYVAPSDLDHAARLVQDYARGVTTGRAPAGAPPVAARDARARAEQEREQA
;
A
#
# COMPACT_ATOMS: atom_id res chain seq x y z
N MET A 1 45.31 -39.53 -62.94
CA MET A 1 45.57 -39.86 -61.53
C MET A 1 46.09 -38.63 -60.76
N ALA A 2 47.26 -38.06 -61.10
CA ALA A 2 47.81 -36.89 -60.37
C ALA A 2 46.96 -35.61 -60.38
N MET A 3 46.19 -35.36 -61.45
CA MET A 3 45.34 -34.16 -61.58
C MET A 3 44.11 -34.18 -60.66
N GLY A 4 43.60 -35.38 -60.31
CA GLY A 4 42.47 -35.53 -59.38
C GLY A 4 42.87 -35.30 -57.92
N ALA A 5 44.07 -35.73 -57.54
CA ALA A 5 44.60 -35.52 -56.19
C ALA A 5 44.86 -34.04 -55.89
N LEU A 6 45.40 -33.28 -56.87
CA LEU A 6 45.62 -31.85 -56.70
C LEU A 6 44.30 -31.06 -56.56
N SER A 7 43.26 -31.42 -57.32
CA SER A 7 41.92 -30.81 -57.21
C SER A 7 41.29 -31.03 -55.83
N ALA A 8 41.43 -32.22 -55.25
CA ALA A 8 40.96 -32.52 -53.90
C ALA A 8 41.71 -31.70 -52.84
N LEU A 9 43.04 -31.57 -52.96
CA LEU A 9 43.84 -30.73 -52.06
C LEU A 9 43.48 -29.25 -52.18
N ASP A 10 43.22 -28.75 -53.39
CA ASP A 10 42.78 -27.37 -53.64
C ASP A 10 41.38 -27.11 -53.03
N ALA A 11 40.47 -28.09 -53.09
CA ALA A 11 39.16 -28.01 -52.44
C ALA A 11 39.27 -27.96 -50.91
N THR A 12 40.13 -28.80 -50.31
CA THR A 12 40.41 -28.77 -48.86
C THR A 12 41.00 -27.43 -48.43
N LEU A 13 41.99 -26.91 -49.19
CA LEU A 13 42.58 -25.60 -48.91
C LEU A 13 41.53 -24.47 -48.97
N ALA A 14 40.63 -24.51 -49.97
CA ALA A 14 39.54 -23.55 -50.08
C ALA A 14 38.56 -23.63 -48.89
N LEU A 15 38.23 -24.83 -48.40
CA LEU A 15 37.40 -25.03 -47.21
C LEU A 15 38.06 -24.41 -45.96
N LEU A 16 39.34 -24.70 -45.72
CA LEU A 16 40.09 -24.17 -44.59
C LEU A 16 40.20 -22.65 -44.64
N ARG A 17 40.46 -22.08 -45.82
CA ARG A 17 40.49 -20.61 -46.03
C ARG A 17 39.14 -19.97 -45.71
N SER A 18 38.05 -20.57 -46.20
CA SER A 18 36.70 -20.11 -45.93
C SER A 18 36.36 -20.18 -44.44
N GLY A 19 36.73 -21.28 -43.78
CA GLY A 19 36.58 -21.46 -42.33
C GLY A 19 37.36 -20.43 -41.51
N ALA A 20 38.62 -20.18 -41.89
CA ALA A 20 39.49 -19.19 -41.23
C ALA A 20 38.91 -17.78 -41.34
N ALA A 21 38.43 -17.40 -42.53
CA ALA A 21 37.80 -16.11 -42.76
C ALA A 21 36.50 -15.93 -41.96
N ARG A 22 35.64 -16.96 -41.89
CA ARG A 22 34.43 -16.94 -41.06
C ARG A 22 34.76 -16.78 -39.58
N LEU A 23 35.73 -17.55 -39.08
CA LEU A 23 36.16 -17.49 -37.69
C LEU A 23 36.77 -16.13 -37.35
N ALA A 24 37.59 -15.56 -38.23
CA ALA A 24 38.15 -14.21 -38.07
C ALA A 24 37.04 -13.15 -37.98
N GLY A 25 36.04 -13.23 -38.86
CA GLY A 25 34.89 -12.32 -38.83
C GLY A 25 34.10 -12.42 -37.52
N ALA A 26 33.81 -13.64 -37.05
CA ALA A 26 33.10 -13.86 -35.79
C ALA A 26 33.91 -13.38 -34.57
N LEU A 27 35.22 -13.61 -34.56
CA LEU A 27 36.12 -13.13 -33.50
C LEU A 27 36.18 -11.61 -33.47
N LEU A 28 36.28 -10.95 -34.63
CA LEU A 28 36.29 -9.49 -34.71
C LEU A 28 34.98 -8.89 -34.21
N GLU A 29 33.84 -9.47 -34.58
CA GLU A 29 32.53 -9.03 -34.10
C GLU A 29 32.42 -9.14 -32.56
N LEU A 30 32.86 -10.27 -32.00
CA LEU A 30 32.86 -10.47 -30.54
C LEU A 30 33.87 -9.58 -29.81
N ASP A 31 35.01 -9.26 -30.43
CA ASP A 31 36.07 -8.46 -29.81
C ASP A 31 35.79 -6.95 -29.87
N THR A 32 35.07 -6.51 -30.91
CA THR A 32 34.66 -5.10 -31.13
C THR A 32 33.34 -4.71 -30.47
N ASP A 33 32.64 -5.66 -29.84
CA ASP A 33 31.42 -5.36 -29.09
C ASP A 33 31.73 -4.37 -27.94
N GLY A 34 31.10 -3.19 -28.00
CA GLY A 34 31.24 -2.13 -26.99
C GLY A 34 30.85 -2.57 -25.57
N ASN A 35 30.14 -3.71 -25.45
CA ASN A 35 29.76 -4.30 -24.18
C ASN A 35 30.87 -5.12 -23.51
N ARG A 36 32.08 -5.20 -24.09
CA ARG A 36 33.21 -5.92 -23.50
C ARG A 36 33.55 -5.49 -22.08
N ALA A 37 33.37 -4.21 -21.75
CA ALA A 37 33.57 -3.69 -20.39
C ALA A 37 32.58 -4.30 -19.37
N LEU A 38 31.39 -4.73 -19.82
CA LEU A 38 30.41 -5.40 -18.96
C LEU A 38 30.83 -6.83 -18.58
N LEU A 39 31.70 -7.44 -19.39
CA LEU A 39 32.20 -8.80 -19.26
C LEU A 39 33.54 -8.91 -18.54
N ASP A 40 34.01 -7.86 -17.86
CA ASP A 40 35.22 -7.95 -17.04
C ASP A 40 34.97 -8.83 -15.80
N PRO A 41 35.54 -10.05 -15.70
CA PRO A 41 35.27 -10.93 -14.58
C PRO A 41 35.86 -10.43 -13.26
N ALA A 42 36.87 -9.55 -13.28
CA ALA A 42 37.47 -9.01 -12.07
C ALA A 42 36.55 -8.00 -11.36
N ALA A 43 35.65 -7.36 -12.11
CA ALA A 43 34.68 -6.39 -11.60
C ALA A 43 33.34 -7.01 -11.17
N ARG A 44 33.18 -8.34 -11.28
CA ARG A 44 31.89 -9.03 -11.13
C ARG A 44 31.95 -10.19 -10.13
N THR A 45 30.81 -10.57 -9.61
CA THR A 45 30.65 -11.75 -8.74
C THR A 45 29.63 -12.74 -9.31
N GLY A 46 29.54 -13.92 -8.68
CA GLY A 46 28.47 -14.91 -8.91
C GLY A 46 28.31 -15.40 -10.35
N GLU A 47 27.06 -15.47 -10.83
CA GLU A 47 26.71 -16.03 -12.14
C GLU A 47 27.26 -15.15 -13.28
N THR A 48 27.16 -13.83 -13.15
CA THR A 48 27.71 -12.91 -14.16
C THR A 48 29.23 -13.11 -14.32
N ALA A 49 29.97 -13.24 -13.23
CA ALA A 49 31.40 -13.54 -13.29
C ALA A 49 31.70 -14.93 -13.87
N GLY A 50 30.83 -15.91 -13.61
CA GLY A 50 30.89 -17.24 -14.20
C GLY A 50 30.77 -17.22 -15.71
N ARG A 51 29.73 -16.54 -16.23
CA ARG A 51 29.50 -16.40 -17.67
C ARG A 51 30.56 -15.55 -18.36
N ALA A 52 31.01 -14.46 -17.73
CA ALA A 52 32.12 -13.66 -18.22
C ALA A 52 33.42 -14.48 -18.40
N ARG A 53 33.77 -15.32 -17.42
CA ARG A 53 34.91 -16.24 -17.51
C ARG A 53 34.73 -17.29 -18.61
N ALA A 54 33.51 -17.82 -18.78
CA ALA A 54 33.24 -18.77 -19.85
C ALA A 54 33.36 -18.14 -21.24
N VAL A 55 32.82 -16.93 -21.44
CA VAL A 55 33.00 -16.17 -22.68
C VAL A 55 34.50 -15.94 -22.95
N ARG A 56 35.27 -15.53 -21.95
CA ARG A 56 36.72 -15.35 -22.07
C ARG A 56 37.43 -16.65 -22.49
N ALA A 57 37.13 -17.76 -21.82
CA ALA A 57 37.71 -19.07 -22.16
C ALA A 57 37.34 -19.54 -23.58
N ARG A 58 36.11 -19.25 -24.04
CA ARG A 58 35.67 -19.53 -25.42
C ARG A 58 36.43 -18.67 -26.43
N LEU A 59 36.59 -17.38 -26.15
CA LEU A 59 37.37 -16.49 -27.01
C LEU A 59 38.83 -16.91 -27.09
N ASP A 60 39.47 -17.24 -25.97
CA ASP A 60 40.86 -17.70 -25.94
C ASP A 60 41.00 -19.00 -26.77
N TRP A 61 40.07 -19.94 -26.64
CA TRP A 61 40.04 -21.18 -27.42
C TRP A 61 39.83 -20.91 -28.93
N LEU A 62 38.91 -20.01 -29.29
CA LEU A 62 38.64 -19.63 -30.69
C LEU A 62 39.84 -18.91 -31.32
N TRP A 63 40.52 -18.03 -30.59
CA TRP A 63 41.73 -17.34 -31.06
C TRP A 63 42.88 -18.30 -31.33
N GLU A 64 43.10 -19.27 -30.43
CA GLU A 64 44.11 -20.31 -30.65
C GLU A 64 43.78 -21.16 -31.88
N ARG A 65 42.51 -21.55 -32.06
CA ARG A 65 42.06 -22.27 -33.27
C ARG A 65 42.26 -21.45 -34.53
N HIS A 66 41.93 -20.16 -34.50
CA HIS A 66 42.14 -19.25 -35.61
C HIS A 66 43.63 -19.14 -35.96
N ARG A 67 44.50 -18.97 -34.96
CA ARG A 67 45.96 -18.91 -35.15
C ARG A 67 46.50 -20.18 -35.81
N LEU A 68 46.14 -21.36 -35.28
CA LEU A 68 46.56 -22.65 -35.81
C LEU A 68 46.06 -22.88 -37.24
N LEU A 69 44.81 -22.51 -37.52
CA LEU A 69 44.22 -22.64 -38.86
C LEU A 69 44.88 -21.70 -39.87
N SER A 70 45.10 -20.43 -39.50
CA SER A 70 45.80 -19.45 -40.32
C SER A 70 47.23 -19.90 -40.63
N ASP A 71 47.97 -20.43 -39.64
CA ASP A 71 49.32 -20.97 -39.84
C ASP A 71 49.34 -22.16 -40.82
N VAL A 72 48.31 -23.02 -40.80
CA VAL A 72 48.18 -24.13 -41.76
C VAL A 72 47.86 -23.60 -43.16
N VAL A 73 46.89 -22.68 -43.29
CA VAL A 73 46.50 -22.09 -44.57
C VAL A 73 47.68 -21.37 -45.22
N THR A 74 48.39 -20.50 -44.49
CA THR A 74 49.56 -19.78 -45.02
C THR A 74 50.68 -20.73 -45.48
N ARG A 75 50.96 -21.80 -44.72
CA ARG A 75 51.96 -22.80 -45.12
C ARG A 75 51.50 -23.60 -46.34
N ALA A 76 50.22 -23.96 -46.43
CA ALA A 76 49.66 -24.70 -47.56
C ALA A 76 49.66 -23.84 -48.84
N GLU A 77 49.32 -22.55 -48.73
CA GLU A 77 49.39 -21.59 -49.84
C GLU A 77 50.82 -21.43 -50.35
N ALA A 78 51.81 -21.31 -49.45
CA ALA A 78 53.22 -21.22 -49.81
C ALA A 78 53.73 -22.48 -50.53
N LEU A 79 53.30 -23.68 -50.10
CA LEU A 79 53.65 -24.95 -50.74
C LEU A 79 52.96 -25.12 -52.10
N ARG A 80 51.70 -24.68 -52.21
CA ARG A 80 50.88 -24.74 -53.43
C ARG A 80 51.44 -23.84 -54.54
N GLY A 81 51.73 -22.58 -54.22
CA GLY A 81 52.19 -21.55 -55.16
C GLY A 81 51.30 -21.35 -56.39
N ASP A 82 51.74 -20.52 -57.34
CA ASP A 82 50.91 -20.10 -58.48
C ASP A 82 51.02 -21.01 -59.73
N LYS A 83 51.79 -22.09 -59.64
CA LYS A 83 52.07 -22.95 -60.80
C LYS A 83 50.88 -23.88 -61.11
N PRO A 84 50.56 -24.11 -62.40
CA PRO A 84 49.50 -25.02 -62.81
C PRO A 84 49.84 -26.50 -62.58
N TRP A 85 51.12 -26.84 -62.35
CA TRP A 85 51.57 -28.18 -62.01
C TRP A 85 52.51 -28.16 -60.80
N LEU A 86 52.45 -29.24 -59.99
CA LEU A 86 53.33 -29.47 -58.85
C LEU A 86 54.06 -30.80 -59.01
N GLY A 87 55.32 -30.83 -58.57
CA GLY A 87 56.10 -32.06 -58.55
C GLY A 87 55.59 -33.03 -57.46
N PRO A 88 55.79 -34.35 -57.62
CA PRO A 88 55.28 -35.38 -56.69
C PRO A 88 55.69 -35.16 -55.23
N ARG A 89 56.91 -34.66 -55.00
CA ARG A 89 57.41 -34.33 -53.65
C ARG A 89 56.58 -33.23 -52.98
N ARG A 90 56.28 -32.14 -53.70
CA ARG A 90 55.47 -31.03 -53.16
C ARG A 90 54.02 -31.43 -52.95
N ILE A 91 53.47 -32.30 -53.81
CA ILE A 91 52.14 -32.88 -53.62
C ILE A 91 52.12 -33.69 -52.32
N GLY A 92 53.12 -34.53 -52.07
CA GLY A 92 53.23 -35.30 -50.82
C GLY A 92 53.42 -34.42 -49.57
N GLU A 93 54.18 -33.33 -49.67
CA GLU A 93 54.33 -32.35 -48.59
C GLU A 93 53.02 -31.60 -48.30
N LEU A 94 52.27 -31.21 -49.34
CA LEU A 94 50.96 -30.57 -49.21
C LEU A 94 49.89 -31.53 -48.64
N GLU A 95 49.86 -32.77 -49.12
CA GLU A 95 48.99 -33.82 -48.59
C GLU A 95 49.32 -34.13 -47.13
N ALA A 96 50.61 -34.18 -46.76
CA ALA A 96 51.01 -34.37 -45.37
C ALA A 96 50.60 -33.19 -44.48
N LEU A 97 50.71 -31.95 -44.97
CA LEU A 97 50.28 -30.76 -44.22
C LEU A 97 48.75 -30.72 -44.04
N LEU A 98 48.00 -31.02 -45.09
CA LEU A 98 46.54 -30.93 -45.10
C LEU A 98 45.84 -32.15 -44.49
N HIS A 99 46.49 -33.31 -44.43
CA HIS A 99 45.86 -34.56 -43.98
C HIS A 99 46.67 -35.39 -42.98
N ARG A 100 47.88 -34.97 -42.57
CA ARG A 100 48.71 -35.73 -41.60
C ARG A 100 49.40 -34.88 -40.53
N ALA A 101 49.24 -33.55 -40.56
CA ALA A 101 49.95 -32.68 -39.63
C ALA A 101 49.35 -32.74 -38.22
N SER A 102 50.21 -33.03 -37.25
CA SER A 102 49.91 -33.11 -35.82
C SER A 102 49.82 -31.73 -35.18
N VAL A 103 48.62 -31.16 -35.15
CA VAL A 103 48.34 -29.99 -34.30
C VAL A 103 47.85 -30.47 -32.93
N PRO A 104 48.39 -29.95 -31.80
CA PRO A 104 47.93 -30.35 -30.47
C PRO A 104 46.45 -30.01 -30.26
N ARG A 105 45.68 -30.96 -29.71
CA ARG A 105 44.24 -30.80 -29.39
C ARG A 105 44.05 -30.13 -28.04
N GLN A 106 43.39 -28.99 -28.03
CA GLN A 106 42.68 -28.53 -26.85
C GLN A 106 41.18 -28.83 -27.02
N PRO A 107 40.54 -29.59 -26.11
CA PRO A 107 39.09 -29.80 -26.15
C PRO A 107 38.35 -28.45 -26.08
N PRO A 108 37.15 -28.34 -26.65
CA PRO A 108 36.33 -27.14 -26.48
C PRO A 108 36.12 -26.89 -24.98
N PRO A 109 36.10 -25.63 -24.53
CA PRO A 109 35.77 -25.33 -23.15
C PRO A 109 34.37 -25.88 -22.83
N PRO A 110 34.17 -26.39 -21.59
CA PRO A 110 32.88 -26.96 -21.21
C PRO A 110 31.75 -25.91 -21.36
N PRO A 111 30.52 -26.35 -21.67
CA PRO A 111 29.37 -25.46 -21.64
C PRO A 111 29.20 -24.86 -20.24
N THR A 112 28.69 -23.62 -20.17
CA THR A 112 28.29 -23.03 -18.89
C THR A 112 27.20 -23.92 -18.28
N PRO A 113 27.28 -24.24 -16.97
CA PRO A 113 26.19 -24.97 -16.32
C PRO A 113 24.92 -24.10 -16.40
N THR A 114 23.90 -24.62 -17.07
CA THR A 114 22.57 -23.99 -17.12
C THR A 114 21.87 -24.19 -15.77
N PRO A 115 21.21 -23.15 -15.23
CA PRO A 115 20.51 -23.25 -13.95
C PRO A 115 19.20 -24.07 -13.99
N ASP A 116 18.72 -24.50 -15.17
CA ASP A 116 17.43 -25.18 -15.33
C ASP A 116 17.42 -26.70 -15.04
N GLY A 117 18.36 -27.19 -14.24
CA GLY A 117 18.30 -28.55 -13.70
C GLY A 117 17.59 -28.57 -12.34
N PRO A 118 16.45 -29.28 -12.16
CA PRO A 118 15.84 -29.42 -10.84
C PRO A 118 16.81 -30.16 -9.91
N GLY A 119 16.98 -29.60 -8.71
CA GLY A 119 18.03 -29.97 -7.76
C GLY A 119 18.18 -31.47 -7.50
N ALA A 120 19.40 -31.96 -7.69
CA ALA A 120 19.88 -33.17 -7.02
C ALA A 120 20.42 -32.75 -5.65
N GLY A 121 19.63 -33.05 -4.63
CA GLY A 121 19.96 -32.82 -3.23
C GLY A 121 21.25 -33.54 -2.82
N ALA A 122 21.90 -32.93 -1.84
CA ALA A 122 22.97 -33.51 -1.06
C ALA A 122 22.55 -34.89 -0.51
N ALA A 123 23.27 -35.92 -0.92
CA ALA A 123 23.35 -37.18 -0.20
C ALA A 123 24.84 -37.52 -0.03
N SER A 124 25.27 -37.41 1.22
CA SER A 124 26.58 -37.79 1.72
C SER A 124 26.94 -39.22 1.33
N ALA A 125 28.23 -39.41 1.07
CA ALA A 125 28.90 -40.69 0.92
C ALA A 125 28.71 -41.62 2.14
N PRO A 126 29.08 -42.90 2.00
CA PRO A 126 30.40 -43.21 2.54
C PRO A 126 31.28 -44.09 1.65
N GLY A 127 32.58 -43.79 1.69
CA GLY A 127 33.66 -44.78 1.75
C GLY A 127 34.01 -45.52 0.45
N GLY A 128 35.10 -45.08 -0.18
CA GLY A 128 35.78 -45.86 -1.22
C GLY A 128 36.99 -45.10 -1.74
N ASP A 129 38.16 -45.45 -1.21
CA ASP A 129 39.47 -44.88 -1.50
C ASP A 129 39.79 -44.74 -2.99
N ALA A 130 40.27 -43.56 -3.40
CA ALA A 130 41.31 -43.39 -4.41
C ALA A 130 41.79 -41.93 -4.44
N ALA A 131 42.78 -41.62 -3.62
CA ALA A 131 43.65 -40.47 -3.85
C ALA A 131 44.44 -40.70 -5.15
N GLY A 132 43.99 -40.09 -6.25
CA GLY A 132 44.79 -39.92 -7.47
C GLY A 132 45.63 -38.63 -7.38
N PRO A 133 46.90 -38.63 -7.83
CA PRO A 133 47.79 -37.48 -7.66
C PRO A 133 47.39 -36.28 -8.56
N PRO A 134 47.72 -35.04 -8.17
CA PRO A 134 47.53 -33.86 -9.01
C PRO A 134 48.61 -33.81 -10.09
N GLY A 135 48.20 -33.57 -11.35
CA GLY A 135 49.12 -33.30 -12.45
C GLY A 135 49.37 -34.49 -13.39
N ALA A 136 48.34 -34.96 -14.07
CA ALA A 136 48.53 -35.68 -15.32
C ALA A 136 48.16 -34.75 -16.48
N SER A 137 49.17 -34.10 -17.07
CA SER A 137 49.05 -33.59 -18.44
C SER A 137 48.58 -34.75 -19.33
N PRO A 138 47.63 -34.53 -20.26
CA PRO A 138 47.27 -35.55 -21.23
C PRO A 138 48.49 -35.89 -22.09
N PRO A 139 48.62 -37.14 -22.56
CA PRO A 139 49.74 -37.55 -23.41
C PRO A 139 49.80 -36.66 -24.68
N PRO A 140 51.01 -36.24 -25.12
CA PRO A 140 51.14 -35.44 -26.32
C PRO A 140 50.85 -36.30 -27.56
N GLY A 141 50.11 -35.74 -28.51
CA GLY A 141 50.14 -36.20 -29.89
C GLY A 141 48.95 -37.03 -30.38
N VAL A 142 47.72 -36.71 -29.99
CA VAL A 142 46.58 -37.05 -30.88
C VAL A 142 46.70 -36.13 -32.10
N ALA A 143 47.22 -36.66 -33.19
CA ALA A 143 47.24 -35.97 -34.48
C ALA A 143 45.80 -35.79 -34.95
N ILE A 144 45.45 -34.57 -35.28
CA ILE A 144 44.11 -34.20 -35.73
C ILE A 144 44.24 -33.57 -37.10
N TYR A 145 43.29 -33.86 -37.98
CA TYR A 145 43.25 -33.26 -39.31
C TYR A 145 42.96 -31.75 -39.22
N PRO A 146 43.56 -30.90 -40.07
CA PRO A 146 43.26 -29.47 -40.14
C PRO A 146 41.76 -29.13 -40.22
N GLU A 147 40.94 -29.95 -40.88
CA GLU A 147 39.49 -29.80 -40.92
C GLU A 147 38.82 -29.89 -39.54
N ASP A 148 39.38 -30.69 -38.64
CA ASP A 148 38.88 -30.81 -37.27
C ASP A 148 39.22 -29.57 -36.43
N LEU A 149 40.06 -28.65 -36.93
CA LEU A 149 40.21 -27.32 -36.34
C LEU A 149 38.95 -26.48 -36.45
N LEU A 150 38.07 -26.80 -37.41
CA LEU A 150 36.77 -26.14 -37.59
C LEU A 150 35.68 -26.77 -36.75
N LEU A 151 35.85 -28.01 -36.29
CA LEU A 151 34.84 -28.70 -35.48
C LEU A 151 34.58 -27.96 -34.17
N GLY A 152 33.30 -27.73 -33.86
CA GLY A 152 32.85 -27.02 -32.66
C GLY A 152 33.10 -25.51 -32.67
N THR A 153 33.75 -24.93 -33.70
CA THR A 153 33.99 -23.47 -33.75
C THR A 153 32.69 -22.67 -33.86
N ALA A 154 31.77 -23.10 -34.72
CA ALA A 154 30.45 -22.48 -34.85
C ALA A 154 29.64 -22.58 -33.55
N GLU A 155 29.58 -23.77 -32.94
CA GLU A 155 28.88 -23.99 -31.66
C GLU A 155 29.47 -23.13 -30.53
N THR A 156 30.80 -23.00 -30.49
CA THR A 156 31.50 -22.20 -29.47
C THR A 156 31.26 -20.70 -29.68
N VAL A 157 31.20 -20.23 -30.93
CA VAL A 157 30.82 -18.85 -31.28
C VAL A 157 29.39 -18.57 -30.84
N GLU A 158 28.43 -19.44 -31.16
CA GLU A 158 27.03 -19.27 -30.76
C GLU A 158 26.87 -19.29 -29.24
N ALA A 159 27.58 -20.19 -28.54
CA ALA A 159 27.58 -20.23 -27.07
C ALA A 159 28.17 -18.95 -26.46
N ALA A 160 29.23 -18.38 -27.04
CA ALA A 160 29.77 -17.09 -26.61
C ALA A 160 28.75 -15.97 -26.82
N ARG A 161 28.14 -15.87 -28.01
CA ARG A 161 27.10 -14.87 -28.32
C ARG A 161 25.91 -14.96 -27.36
N ALA A 162 25.43 -16.17 -27.08
CA ALA A 162 24.32 -16.40 -26.18
C ALA A 162 24.62 -15.93 -24.75
N ASP A 163 25.80 -16.22 -24.21
CA ASP A 163 26.19 -15.76 -22.88
C ASP A 163 26.39 -14.25 -22.82
N VAL A 164 26.96 -13.62 -23.86
CA VAL A 164 27.06 -12.15 -23.96
C VAL A 164 25.66 -11.52 -23.97
N ALA A 165 24.75 -12.03 -24.80
CA ALA A 165 23.38 -11.54 -24.90
C ALA A 165 22.62 -11.68 -23.57
N ALA A 166 22.81 -12.80 -22.85
CA ALA A 166 22.18 -13.03 -21.55
C ALA A 166 22.64 -12.00 -20.50
N VAL A 167 23.95 -11.71 -20.44
CA VAL A 167 24.51 -10.69 -19.54
C VAL A 167 23.95 -9.30 -19.88
N ILE A 168 23.93 -8.93 -21.15
CA ILE A 168 23.39 -7.63 -21.61
C ILE A 168 21.90 -7.50 -21.28
N ALA A 169 21.11 -8.56 -21.50
CA ALA A 169 19.69 -8.57 -21.20
C ALA A 169 19.42 -8.38 -19.68
N ALA A 170 20.19 -9.08 -18.83
CA ALA A 170 20.11 -8.92 -17.38
C ALA A 170 20.46 -7.49 -16.95
N TRP A 171 21.55 -6.91 -17.47
CA TRP A 171 21.93 -5.53 -17.22
C TRP A 171 20.85 -4.53 -17.64
N THR A 172 20.36 -4.64 -18.88
CA THR A 172 19.37 -3.72 -19.44
C THR A 172 18.09 -3.72 -18.63
N ARG A 173 17.61 -4.91 -18.25
CA ARG A 173 16.43 -5.07 -17.40
C ARG A 173 16.62 -4.38 -16.05
N THR A 174 17.67 -4.73 -15.31
CA THR A 174 17.88 -4.19 -13.96
C THR A 174 18.22 -2.70 -13.96
N ALA A 175 18.92 -2.19 -14.98
CA ALA A 175 19.13 -0.76 -15.16
C ALA A 175 17.82 -0.01 -15.43
N GLY A 176 16.91 -0.59 -16.23
CA GLY A 176 15.58 -0.04 -16.46
C GLY A 176 14.73 0.03 -15.19
N GLU A 177 14.71 -1.05 -14.41
CA GLU A 177 14.03 -1.13 -13.11
C GLU A 177 14.58 -0.09 -12.12
N LEU A 178 15.92 0.01 -12.01
CA LEU A 178 16.58 0.97 -11.13
C LEU A 178 16.27 2.41 -11.54
N ALA A 179 16.38 2.74 -12.83
CA ALA A 179 16.11 4.09 -13.32
C ALA A 179 14.64 4.50 -13.11
N ALA A 180 13.70 3.55 -13.22
CA ALA A 180 12.29 3.82 -12.90
C ALA A 180 12.08 4.12 -11.41
N ALA A 181 12.68 3.31 -10.52
CA ALA A 181 12.60 3.51 -9.08
C ALA A 181 13.26 4.83 -8.63
N GLU A 182 14.41 5.19 -9.20
CA GLU A 182 15.11 6.44 -8.91
C GLU A 182 14.33 7.67 -9.35
N ARG A 183 13.74 7.65 -10.56
CA ARG A 183 12.86 8.74 -11.02
C ARG A 183 11.67 8.91 -10.07
N ARG A 184 11.02 7.80 -9.70
CA ARG A 184 9.87 7.85 -8.78
C ARG A 184 10.27 8.39 -7.41
N LEU A 185 11.41 7.96 -6.87
CA LEU A 185 11.95 8.49 -5.61
C LEU A 185 12.22 10.00 -5.67
N ALA A 186 12.72 10.51 -6.79
CA ALA A 186 12.97 11.94 -6.97
C ALA A 186 11.66 12.74 -6.95
N GLU A 187 10.62 12.26 -7.64
CA GLU A 187 9.27 12.86 -7.62
C GLU A 187 8.67 12.86 -6.21
N LEU A 188 8.76 11.74 -5.50
CA LEU A 188 8.27 11.62 -4.12
C LEU A 188 9.04 12.54 -3.17
N ALA A 189 10.35 12.65 -3.33
CA ALA A 189 11.17 13.57 -2.53
C ALA A 189 10.81 15.05 -2.78
N ALA A 190 10.55 15.43 -4.02
CA ALA A 190 10.10 16.79 -4.35
C ALA A 190 8.72 17.08 -3.75
N THR A 191 7.80 16.12 -3.82
CA THR A 191 6.46 16.24 -3.23
C THR A 191 6.54 16.34 -1.69
N ALA A 192 7.37 15.51 -1.07
CA ALA A 192 7.60 15.51 0.37
C ALA A 192 8.20 16.84 0.85
N ALA A 193 9.17 17.40 0.12
CA ALA A 193 9.70 18.73 0.38
C ALA A 193 8.63 19.82 0.22
N GLY A 194 7.76 19.72 -0.80
CA GLY A 194 6.67 20.65 -1.04
C GLY A 194 5.64 20.72 0.10
N ILE A 195 5.44 19.62 0.84
CA ILE A 195 4.57 19.59 2.03
C ILE A 195 5.33 19.81 3.36
N GLY A 196 6.64 20.10 3.31
CA GLY A 196 7.47 20.37 4.49
C GLY A 196 7.94 19.13 5.24
N LEU A 197 7.95 17.94 4.61
CA LEU A 197 8.33 16.66 5.23
C LEU A 197 9.42 15.92 4.45
N PRO A 198 10.64 16.47 4.33
CA PRO A 198 11.72 15.85 3.54
C PRO A 198 12.23 14.51 4.11
N ASP A 199 12.09 14.31 5.43
CA ASP A 199 12.70 13.22 6.19
C ASP A 199 11.69 12.13 6.59
N LEU A 200 10.73 11.82 5.71
CA LEU A 200 9.78 10.73 5.94
C LEU A 200 10.50 9.38 6.06
N PRO A 201 10.17 8.55 7.07
CA PRO A 201 10.82 7.27 7.28
C PRO A 201 10.56 6.30 6.12
N GLU A 202 9.38 6.34 5.50
CA GLU A 202 9.05 5.53 4.32
C GLU A 202 9.92 5.92 3.12
N LEU A 203 10.19 7.21 2.93
CA LEU A 203 11.08 7.70 1.88
C LEU A 203 12.54 7.31 2.14
N ALA A 204 12.99 7.34 3.40
CA ALA A 204 14.30 6.84 3.78
C ALA A 204 14.45 5.33 3.55
N ALA A 205 13.42 4.54 3.87
CA ALA A 205 13.36 3.11 3.62
C ALA A 205 13.40 2.80 2.10
N ALA A 206 12.64 3.54 1.30
CA ALA A 206 12.64 3.39 -0.16
C ALA A 206 14.02 3.73 -0.77
N ARG A 207 14.68 4.81 -0.32
CA ARG A 207 16.08 5.12 -0.70
C ARG A 207 17.06 4.03 -0.30
N ALA A 208 16.85 3.38 0.84
CA ALA A 208 17.70 2.27 1.28
C ALA A 208 17.50 1.04 0.39
N ALA A 209 16.25 0.66 0.08
CA ALA A 209 15.92 -0.47 -0.77
C ALA A 209 16.48 -0.30 -2.20
N VAL A 210 16.31 0.89 -2.80
CA VAL A 210 16.87 1.19 -4.14
C VAL A 210 18.40 1.12 -4.15
N ARG A 211 19.08 1.60 -3.09
CA ARG A 211 20.54 1.45 -2.97
C ARG A 211 20.98 0.00 -2.82
N THR A 212 20.21 -0.84 -2.12
CA THR A 212 20.49 -2.28 -2.01
C THR A 212 20.37 -2.94 -3.38
N LEU A 213 19.28 -2.69 -4.10
CA LEU A 213 19.10 -3.20 -5.47
C LEU A 213 20.24 -2.74 -6.40
N ALA A 214 20.63 -1.46 -6.34
CA ALA A 214 21.73 -0.94 -7.15
C ALA A 214 23.07 -1.64 -6.87
N ARG A 215 23.39 -1.93 -5.60
CA ARG A 215 24.61 -2.66 -5.23
C ARG A 215 24.57 -4.11 -5.70
N ALA A 216 23.44 -4.80 -5.53
CA ALA A 216 23.26 -6.16 -6.00
C ALA A 216 23.41 -6.24 -7.53
N ALA A 217 22.75 -5.32 -8.25
CA ALA A 217 22.84 -5.20 -9.70
C ALA A 217 24.26 -4.89 -10.21
N ALA A 218 25.01 -4.04 -9.50
CA ALA A 218 26.38 -3.71 -9.87
C ALA A 218 27.35 -4.89 -9.72
N ALA A 219 27.13 -5.74 -8.70
CA ALA A 219 27.95 -6.91 -8.42
C ALA A 219 27.61 -8.10 -9.33
N ASP A 220 26.32 -8.43 -9.45
CA ASP A 220 25.83 -9.57 -10.22
C ASP A 220 24.38 -9.34 -10.72
N PRO A 221 24.19 -8.74 -11.91
CA PRO A 221 22.86 -8.47 -12.47
C PRO A 221 22.09 -9.75 -12.87
N MET A 222 22.77 -10.88 -13.05
CA MET A 222 22.13 -12.15 -13.40
C MET A 222 21.59 -12.89 -12.19
N SER A 223 22.19 -12.71 -11.01
CA SER A 223 21.75 -13.32 -9.76
C SER A 223 21.26 -12.32 -8.72
N VAL A 224 20.65 -11.21 -9.16
CA VAL A 224 20.00 -10.27 -8.22
C VAL A 224 18.93 -11.03 -7.43
N PRO A 225 18.96 -11.03 -6.09
CA PRO A 225 17.97 -11.72 -5.29
C PRO A 225 16.55 -11.23 -5.61
N THR A 226 15.62 -12.16 -5.83
CA THR A 226 14.19 -11.81 -6.07
C THR A 226 13.61 -10.95 -4.96
N ALA A 227 14.10 -11.12 -3.73
CA ALA A 227 13.72 -10.28 -2.59
C ALA A 227 14.11 -8.81 -2.80
N ASP A 228 15.30 -8.52 -3.35
CA ASP A 228 15.74 -7.13 -3.59
C ASP A 228 14.99 -6.50 -4.77
N VAL A 229 14.72 -7.28 -5.82
CA VAL A 229 13.94 -6.85 -6.99
C VAL A 229 12.52 -6.46 -6.60
N THR A 230 11.91 -7.18 -5.65
CA THR A 230 10.55 -6.89 -5.18
C THR A 230 10.50 -5.85 -4.06
N ALA A 231 11.53 -5.79 -3.19
CA ALA A 231 11.57 -4.86 -2.07
C ALA A 231 11.67 -3.39 -2.50
N ALA A 232 12.43 -3.07 -3.55
CA ALA A 232 12.59 -1.68 -4.00
C ALA A 232 11.28 -1.06 -4.52
N PRO A 233 10.54 -1.67 -5.47
CA PRO A 233 9.21 -1.20 -5.88
C PRO A 233 8.23 -1.12 -4.72
N ALA A 234 8.15 -2.16 -3.88
CA ALA A 234 7.24 -2.18 -2.74
C ALA A 234 7.51 -1.04 -1.74
N ALA A 235 8.78 -0.72 -1.47
CA ALA A 235 9.14 0.39 -0.60
C ALA A 235 8.79 1.75 -1.22
N VAL A 236 8.95 1.90 -2.55
CA VAL A 236 8.54 3.11 -3.29
C VAL A 236 7.03 3.29 -3.24
N ASP A 237 6.25 2.24 -3.46
CA ASP A 237 4.78 2.27 -3.39
C ASP A 237 4.27 2.58 -1.97
N ALA A 238 4.95 2.06 -0.94
CA ALA A 238 4.66 2.39 0.45
C ALA A 238 4.91 3.88 0.74
N ALA A 239 6.03 4.43 0.25
CA ALA A 239 6.34 5.86 0.39
C ALA A 239 5.32 6.74 -0.36
N ASP A 240 4.90 6.35 -1.56
CA ASP A 240 3.86 7.04 -2.32
C ASP A 240 2.52 7.04 -1.58
N THR A 241 2.11 5.89 -1.07
CA THR A 241 0.85 5.75 -0.31
C THR A 241 0.86 6.65 0.94
N ALA A 242 1.96 6.63 1.71
CA ALA A 242 2.11 7.47 2.89
C ALA A 242 2.05 8.96 2.53
N LEU A 243 2.74 9.35 1.46
CA LEU A 243 2.78 10.74 1.01
C LEU A 243 1.43 11.23 0.48
N ALA A 244 0.70 10.39 -0.26
CA ALA A 244 -0.64 10.72 -0.76
C ALA A 244 -1.63 10.98 0.39
N VAL A 245 -1.56 10.20 1.48
CA VAL A 245 -2.38 10.41 2.68
C VAL A 245 -2.03 11.75 3.34
N LEU A 246 -0.74 12.05 3.50
CA LEU A 246 -0.26 13.30 4.11
C LEU A 246 -0.61 14.52 3.27
N ALA A 247 -0.43 14.45 1.95
CA ALA A 247 -0.77 15.52 1.02
C ALA A 247 -2.28 15.81 1.04
N ARG A 248 -3.12 14.76 1.05
CA ARG A 248 -4.58 14.93 1.17
C ARG A 248 -4.96 15.60 2.50
N ALA A 249 -4.37 15.17 3.61
CA ALA A 249 -4.63 15.78 4.92
C ALA A 249 -4.20 17.25 4.97
N ARG A 250 -3.07 17.62 4.32
CA ARG A 250 -2.62 19.01 4.25
C ARG A 250 -3.58 19.89 3.46
N VAL A 251 -4.12 19.38 2.34
CA VAL A 251 -5.04 20.10 1.47
C VAL A 251 -6.42 20.24 2.13
N SER A 252 -6.92 19.20 2.81
CA SER A 252 -8.26 19.25 3.43
C SER A 252 -8.31 20.02 4.75
N LEU A 253 -7.17 20.25 5.42
CA LEU A 253 -7.13 20.79 6.77
C LEU A 253 -7.91 22.10 6.95
N ASP A 254 -7.79 23.04 6.01
CA ASP A 254 -8.46 24.34 6.12
C ASP A 254 -9.98 24.19 6.00
N ASP A 255 -10.45 23.25 5.18
CA ASP A 255 -11.87 22.90 5.06
C ASP A 255 -12.38 22.17 6.30
N ASP A 256 -11.60 21.23 6.82
CA ASP A 256 -11.94 20.46 8.02
C ASP A 256 -12.02 21.37 9.26
N LEU A 257 -11.12 22.34 9.40
CA LEU A 257 -11.15 23.34 10.47
C LEU A 257 -12.37 24.26 10.38
N ARG A 258 -12.80 24.63 9.17
CA ARG A 258 -14.01 25.42 8.96
C ARG A 258 -15.27 24.63 9.33
N ALA A 259 -15.36 23.38 8.88
CA ALA A 259 -16.46 22.48 9.21
C ALA A 259 -16.53 22.19 10.73
N ALA A 260 -15.38 22.14 11.41
CA ALA A 260 -15.33 22.08 12.87
C ALA A 260 -15.89 23.36 13.53
N GLY A 261 -15.59 24.54 12.99
CA GLY A 261 -16.20 25.80 13.44
C GLY A 261 -17.72 25.81 13.30
N GLU A 262 -18.25 25.31 12.18
CA GLU A 262 -19.69 25.16 11.95
C GLU A 262 -20.32 24.17 12.95
N THR A 263 -19.67 23.01 13.14
CA THR A 263 -20.11 22.01 14.12
C THR A 263 -20.16 22.59 15.54
N LEU A 264 -19.18 23.41 15.92
CA LEU A 264 -19.16 24.08 17.22
C LEU A 264 -20.33 25.05 17.37
N ALA A 265 -20.63 25.85 16.34
CA ALA A 265 -21.76 26.77 16.33
C ALA A 265 -23.10 26.02 16.51
N GLU A 266 -23.27 24.88 15.85
CA GLU A 266 -24.45 24.02 16.02
C GLU A 266 -24.60 23.50 17.45
N ILE A 267 -23.52 23.05 18.08
CA ILE A 267 -23.56 22.55 19.46
C ILE A 267 -23.91 23.68 20.42
N VAL A 268 -23.36 24.89 20.23
CA VAL A 268 -23.67 26.08 21.03
C VAL A 268 -25.15 26.45 20.90
N ASP A 269 -25.73 26.42 19.70
CA ASP A 269 -27.16 26.69 19.53
C ASP A 269 -28.04 25.61 20.19
N LEU A 270 -27.67 24.33 20.08
CA LEU A 270 -28.37 23.25 20.81
C LEU A 270 -28.33 23.46 22.32
N ALA A 271 -27.19 23.84 22.88
CA ALA A 271 -27.06 24.15 24.30
C ALA A 271 -27.97 25.32 24.71
N ALA A 272 -27.96 26.41 23.93
CA ALA A 272 -28.82 27.56 24.19
C ALA A 272 -30.32 27.21 24.06
N ARG A 273 -30.70 26.31 23.14
CA ARG A 273 -32.07 25.78 23.05
C ARG A 273 -32.45 24.95 24.27
N ALA A 274 -31.53 24.12 24.78
CA ALA A 274 -31.75 23.30 25.97
C ALA A 274 -31.99 24.17 27.21
N GLU A 275 -31.21 25.23 27.37
CA GLU A 275 -31.36 26.19 28.46
C GLU A 275 -32.69 26.95 28.37
N ARG A 276 -33.05 27.45 27.17
CA ARG A 276 -34.36 28.08 26.93
C ARG A 276 -35.52 27.13 27.19
N ALA A 277 -35.38 25.84 26.88
CA ALA A 277 -36.39 24.83 27.20
C ALA A 277 -36.52 24.65 28.72
N ALA A 278 -35.39 24.57 29.44
CA ALA A 278 -35.38 24.42 30.89
C ALA A 278 -36.03 25.60 31.60
N ARG A 279 -35.63 26.84 31.26
CA ARG A 279 -36.20 28.06 31.83
C ARG A 279 -37.72 28.09 31.63
N ARG A 280 -38.21 27.84 30.41
CA ARG A 280 -39.64 27.82 30.10
C ARG A 280 -40.39 26.69 30.82
N ALA A 281 -39.78 25.53 31.00
CA ALA A 281 -40.39 24.43 31.75
C ALA A 281 -40.53 24.80 33.24
N VAL A 282 -39.48 25.34 33.85
CA VAL A 282 -39.48 25.79 35.26
C VAL A 282 -40.51 26.91 35.50
N GLU A 283 -40.64 27.87 34.59
CA GLU A 283 -41.62 28.96 34.70
C GLU A 283 -43.08 28.47 34.60
N ARG A 284 -43.32 27.39 33.86
CA ARG A 284 -44.68 26.98 33.45
C ARG A 284 -45.19 25.71 34.13
N VAL A 285 -44.30 24.89 34.70
CA VAL A 285 -44.61 23.58 35.25
C VAL A 285 -44.05 23.45 36.66
N THR A 286 -44.94 23.12 37.60
CA THR A 286 -44.59 22.89 39.00
C THR A 286 -43.63 21.71 39.11
N GLY A 287 -42.56 21.86 39.90
CA GLY A 287 -41.58 20.79 40.16
C GLY A 287 -40.62 20.47 39.01
N ALA A 288 -40.75 21.13 37.84
CA ALA A 288 -39.93 20.81 36.66
C ALA A 288 -38.42 20.94 36.90
N ARG A 289 -37.98 21.83 37.81
CA ARG A 289 -36.57 22.09 38.09
C ARG A 289 -35.77 20.83 38.45
N ALA A 290 -36.36 19.90 39.20
CA ALA A 290 -35.67 18.69 39.64
C ALA A 290 -35.37 17.71 38.50
N ALA A 291 -36.08 17.82 37.37
CA ALA A 291 -35.92 16.95 36.20
C ALA A 291 -35.13 17.60 35.06
N MET A 292 -34.66 18.85 35.22
CA MET A 292 -33.90 19.54 34.17
C MET A 292 -32.48 19.00 34.10
N VAL A 293 -32.00 18.82 32.87
CA VAL A 293 -30.61 18.48 32.58
C VAL A 293 -29.89 19.77 32.26
N ASP A 294 -28.83 20.04 33.03
CA ASP A 294 -27.87 21.10 32.72
C ASP A 294 -26.68 20.52 31.95
N LEU A 295 -26.09 21.35 31.10
CA LEU A 295 -24.83 21.02 30.45
C LEU A 295 -23.70 21.47 31.37
N ASP A 296 -22.61 20.71 31.40
CA ASP A 296 -21.43 21.07 32.20
C ASP A 296 -20.83 22.39 31.69
N ASP A 297 -20.67 23.37 32.60
CA ASP A 297 -20.10 24.69 32.33
C ASP A 297 -18.70 24.64 31.69
N GLY A 298 -17.97 23.53 31.86
CA GLY A 298 -16.61 23.35 31.34
C GLY A 298 -16.53 22.94 29.87
N TRP A 299 -17.63 22.58 29.22
CA TRP A 299 -17.55 21.98 27.88
C TRP A 299 -17.14 22.93 26.76
N PHE A 300 -17.54 24.19 26.85
CA PHE A 300 -17.26 25.16 25.80
C PHE A 300 -16.03 25.98 26.11
N ASP A 301 -15.97 26.53 27.31
CA ASP A 301 -15.07 27.65 27.64
C ASP A 301 -13.97 27.28 28.63
N HIS A 302 -13.90 26.01 29.08
CA HIS A 302 -12.82 25.60 29.98
C HIS A 302 -11.45 25.80 29.29
N PRO A 303 -10.48 26.51 29.91
CA PRO A 303 -9.25 26.89 29.23
C PRO A 303 -8.47 25.72 28.60
N SER A 304 -8.41 24.58 29.30
CA SER A 304 -7.65 23.40 28.85
C SER A 304 -8.47 22.34 28.11
N ARG A 305 -9.79 22.29 28.28
CA ARG A 305 -10.65 21.18 27.81
C ARG A 305 -11.88 21.62 27.02
N GLY A 306 -12.16 22.92 27.00
CA GLY A 306 -13.29 23.49 26.29
C GLY A 306 -13.09 23.39 24.78
N LEU A 307 -14.18 23.09 24.07
CA LEU A 307 -14.16 22.91 22.61
C LEU A 307 -13.73 24.18 21.87
N ARG A 308 -14.07 25.38 22.37
CA ARG A 308 -13.70 26.67 21.74
C ARG A 308 -12.19 26.94 21.87
N PRO A 309 -11.60 27.05 23.08
CA PRO A 309 -10.16 27.26 23.21
C PRO A 309 -9.33 26.17 22.53
N TRP A 310 -9.84 24.93 22.49
CA TRP A 310 -9.15 23.86 21.78
C TRP A 310 -9.16 24.07 20.26
N LEU A 311 -10.31 24.37 19.65
CA LEU A 311 -10.38 24.65 18.22
C LEU A 311 -9.51 25.86 17.84
N ASP A 312 -9.52 26.92 18.65
CA ASP A 312 -8.68 28.11 18.44
C ASP A 312 -7.19 27.76 18.43
N ARG A 313 -6.73 26.87 19.33
CA ARG A 313 -5.35 26.37 19.33
C ARG A 313 -5.03 25.56 18.08
N LEU A 314 -5.97 24.77 17.57
CA LEU A 314 -5.76 23.99 16.34
C LEU A 314 -5.65 24.91 15.11
N VAL A 315 -6.50 25.94 15.03
CA VAL A 315 -6.45 26.96 13.99
C VAL A 315 -5.12 27.72 14.06
N ALA A 316 -4.70 28.13 15.25
CA ALA A 316 -3.42 28.81 15.46
C ALA A 316 -2.22 27.91 15.08
N ALA A 317 -2.25 26.62 15.45
CA ALA A 317 -1.22 25.66 15.06
C ALA A 317 -1.14 25.49 13.54
N ALA A 318 -2.27 25.37 12.86
CA ALA A 318 -2.32 25.29 11.40
C ALA A 318 -1.73 26.56 10.74
N ALA A 319 -2.08 27.75 11.26
CA ALA A 319 -1.55 29.03 10.78
C ALA A 319 -0.05 29.21 11.04
N ALA A 320 0.49 28.61 12.11
CA ALA A 320 1.91 28.59 12.44
C ALA A 320 2.73 27.61 11.56
N GLY A 321 2.06 26.79 10.74
CA GLY A 321 2.69 25.77 9.91
C GLY A 321 2.71 24.37 10.54
N ASP A 322 2.25 24.21 11.78
CA ASP A 322 2.16 22.94 12.52
C ASP A 322 0.91 22.13 12.11
N TRP A 323 0.70 21.98 10.80
CA TRP A 323 -0.52 21.40 10.23
C TRP A 323 -0.75 19.94 10.65
N GLN A 324 0.32 19.17 10.92
CA GLN A 324 0.23 17.77 11.37
C GLN A 324 -0.33 17.67 12.78
N LEU A 325 0.09 18.58 13.66
CA LEU A 325 -0.42 18.69 15.02
C LEU A 325 -1.91 19.07 14.98
N ALA A 326 -2.26 20.05 14.14
CA ALA A 326 -3.64 20.47 13.94
C ALA A 326 -4.52 19.30 13.42
N ALA A 327 -4.10 18.61 12.36
CA ALA A 327 -4.83 17.48 11.78
C ALA A 327 -5.02 16.32 12.77
N ARG A 328 -4.00 15.99 13.56
CA ARG A 328 -4.12 14.97 14.61
C ARG A 328 -5.05 15.42 15.74
N GLY A 329 -4.90 16.67 16.18
CA GLY A 329 -5.72 17.24 17.25
C GLY A 329 -7.20 17.35 16.86
N LEU A 330 -7.48 17.63 15.59
CA LEU A 330 -8.85 17.77 15.07
C LEU A 330 -9.67 16.48 15.19
N ARG A 331 -9.03 15.30 15.05
CA ARG A 331 -9.73 14.01 15.25
C ARG A 331 -10.24 13.87 16.69
N GLY A 332 -9.38 14.14 17.67
CA GLY A 332 -9.79 14.13 19.08
C GLY A 332 -10.84 15.20 19.39
N TRP A 333 -10.75 16.36 18.72
CA TRP A 333 -11.73 17.42 18.84
C TRP A 333 -13.11 16.96 18.35
N HIS A 334 -13.18 16.28 17.19
CA HIS A 334 -14.44 15.75 16.66
C HIS A 334 -15.07 14.70 17.58
N GLU A 335 -14.29 13.80 18.17
CA GLU A 335 -14.80 12.81 19.13
C GLU A 335 -15.43 13.50 20.36
N SER A 336 -14.78 14.53 20.88
CA SER A 336 -15.28 15.32 22.00
C SER A 336 -16.51 16.14 21.60
N ALA A 337 -16.51 16.76 20.42
CA ALA A 337 -17.63 17.51 19.88
C ALA A 337 -18.86 16.62 19.61
N ALA A 338 -18.67 15.39 19.14
CA ALA A 338 -19.75 14.42 18.94
C ALA A 338 -20.41 14.04 20.27
N THR A 339 -19.60 13.76 21.29
CA THR A 339 -20.08 13.56 22.67
C THR A 339 -20.85 14.78 23.14
N ALA A 340 -20.35 15.97 22.80
CA ALA A 340 -20.96 17.21 23.23
C ALA A 340 -22.33 17.49 22.61
N ARG A 341 -22.40 17.31 21.29
CA ARG A 341 -23.62 17.36 20.51
C ARG A 341 -24.68 16.40 21.06
N ALA A 342 -24.28 15.17 21.38
CA ALA A 342 -25.20 14.15 21.88
C ALA A 342 -25.81 14.55 23.23
N ALA A 343 -25.02 15.09 24.17
CA ALA A 343 -25.58 15.54 25.45
C ALA A 343 -26.45 16.79 25.30
N ALA A 344 -26.07 17.76 24.47
CA ALA A 344 -26.89 18.93 24.19
C ALA A 344 -28.25 18.55 23.59
N ALA A 345 -28.27 17.62 22.62
CA ALA A 345 -29.50 17.12 22.03
C ALA A 345 -30.41 16.38 23.03
N ARG A 346 -29.81 15.59 23.94
CA ARG A 346 -30.55 14.96 25.06
C ARG A 346 -31.15 16.01 25.99
N ALA A 347 -30.37 17.03 26.37
CA ALA A 347 -30.85 18.11 27.22
C ALA A 347 -32.03 18.87 26.60
N VAL A 348 -31.98 19.19 25.29
CA VAL A 348 -33.14 19.77 24.57
C VAL A 348 -34.38 18.90 24.71
N THR A 349 -34.23 17.59 24.45
CA THR A 349 -35.35 16.64 24.48
C THR A 349 -35.95 16.54 25.87
N THR A 350 -35.12 16.34 26.89
CA THR A 350 -35.55 16.20 28.29
C THR A 350 -36.18 17.48 28.82
N ASN A 351 -35.53 18.63 28.61
CA ASN A 351 -35.99 19.90 29.17
C ASN A 351 -37.29 20.38 28.51
N ALA A 352 -37.54 20.01 27.25
CA ALA A 352 -38.80 20.31 26.58
C ALA A 352 -39.94 19.30 26.87
N ALA A 353 -39.66 18.15 27.51
CA ALA A 353 -40.64 17.11 27.76
C ALA A 353 -41.84 17.57 28.62
N PRO A 354 -41.67 18.34 29.72
CA PRO A 354 -42.81 18.80 30.53
C PRO A 354 -43.75 19.72 29.73
N LEU A 355 -43.22 20.58 28.88
CA LEU A 355 -44.04 21.47 28.04
C LEU A 355 -44.79 20.70 26.97
N ARG A 356 -44.14 19.74 26.30
CA ARG A 356 -44.82 18.84 25.35
C ARG A 356 -45.95 18.08 26.04
N ARG A 357 -45.69 17.55 27.23
CA ARG A 357 -46.71 16.84 28.02
C ARG A 357 -47.90 17.75 28.37
N ARG A 358 -47.64 19.01 28.72
CA ARG A 358 -48.70 20.00 28.97
C ARG A 358 -49.54 20.25 27.71
N ASP A 359 -48.90 20.43 26.56
CA ASP A 359 -49.59 20.70 25.30
C ASP A 359 -50.37 19.48 24.78
N GLU A 360 -49.85 18.27 24.99
CA GLU A 360 -50.58 17.02 24.76
C GLU A 360 -51.86 16.93 25.61
N LEU A 361 -51.76 17.22 26.92
CA LEU A 361 -52.92 17.22 27.82
C LEU A 361 -53.97 18.25 27.41
N ARG A 362 -53.54 19.44 26.95
CA ARG A 362 -54.44 20.47 26.41
C ARG A 362 -55.15 20.00 25.15
N GLY A 363 -54.41 19.39 24.22
CA GLY A 363 -54.99 18.81 23.00
C GLY A 363 -56.01 17.71 23.30
N LEU A 364 -55.68 16.82 24.24
CA LEU A 364 -56.57 15.76 24.71
C LEU A 364 -57.84 16.35 25.35
N LEU A 365 -57.70 17.33 26.24
CA LEU A 365 -58.84 18.01 26.86
C LEU A 365 -59.75 18.67 25.81
N GLY A 366 -59.16 19.35 24.82
CA GLY A 366 -59.90 19.95 23.70
C GLY A 366 -60.66 18.91 22.86
N ALA A 367 -60.04 17.77 22.55
CA ALA A 367 -60.68 16.69 21.83
C ALA A 367 -61.83 16.04 22.62
N LEU A 368 -61.63 15.82 23.93
CA LEU A 368 -62.67 15.31 24.82
C LEU A 368 -63.85 16.27 24.95
N ARG A 369 -63.57 17.58 24.98
CA ARG A 369 -64.62 18.62 24.98
C ARG A 369 -65.46 18.57 23.71
N ALA A 370 -64.82 18.49 22.55
CA ALA A 370 -65.51 18.37 21.27
C ALA A 370 -66.39 17.12 21.22
N LYS A 371 -65.89 15.97 21.73
CA LYS A 371 -66.67 14.73 21.84
C LYS A 371 -67.88 14.89 22.76
N ALA A 372 -67.70 15.46 23.95
CA ALA A 372 -68.80 15.70 24.88
C ALA A 372 -69.92 16.57 24.26
N THR A 373 -69.55 17.55 23.43
CA THR A 373 -70.53 18.36 22.68
C THR A 373 -71.26 17.55 21.61
N ALA A 374 -70.55 16.70 20.86
CA ALA A 374 -71.16 15.83 19.84
C ALA A 374 -72.15 14.82 20.45
N ASP A 375 -71.84 14.30 21.64
CA ASP A 375 -72.68 13.32 22.36
C ASP A 375 -73.79 13.98 23.20
N ALA A 376 -74.04 15.30 23.04
CA ALA A 376 -75.01 16.08 23.79
C ALA A 376 -74.83 16.05 25.32
N LEU A 377 -73.61 15.78 25.79
CA LEU A 377 -73.21 15.81 27.20
C LEU A 377 -72.73 17.21 27.65
N ALA A 378 -72.69 18.18 26.72
CA ALA A 378 -72.40 19.57 27.02
C ALA A 378 -73.51 20.18 27.88
N GLY A 379 -73.16 20.71 29.06
CA GLY A 379 -74.11 21.26 30.03
C GLY A 379 -74.45 20.35 31.20
N VAL A 380 -73.95 19.10 31.25
CA VAL A 380 -73.98 18.29 32.48
C VAL A 380 -73.09 18.98 33.54
N PRO A 381 -73.66 19.48 34.65
CA PRO A 381 -72.94 20.37 35.58
C PRO A 381 -71.63 19.77 36.13
N GLU A 382 -71.61 18.47 36.38
CA GLU A 382 -70.45 17.77 36.91
C GLU A 382 -69.33 17.67 35.86
N LEU A 383 -69.67 17.46 34.59
CA LEU A 383 -68.69 17.42 33.50
C LEU A 383 -68.15 18.81 33.16
N GLU A 384 -68.99 19.84 33.23
CA GLU A 384 -68.54 21.24 33.09
C GLU A 384 -67.58 21.63 34.23
N THR A 385 -67.87 21.18 35.45
CA THR A 385 -66.98 21.41 36.61
C THR A 385 -65.63 20.72 36.43
N LEU A 386 -65.63 19.44 36.04
CA LEU A 386 -64.39 18.70 35.77
C LEU A 386 -63.60 19.31 34.60
N TYR A 387 -64.28 19.76 33.55
CA TYR A 387 -63.66 20.46 32.44
C TYR A 387 -63.02 21.78 32.90
N GLY A 388 -63.74 22.61 33.67
CA GLY A 388 -63.23 23.86 34.22
C GLY A 388 -61.99 23.65 35.09
N GLN A 389 -62.03 22.67 35.99
CA GLN A 389 -60.89 22.31 36.84
C GLN A 389 -59.68 21.84 36.02
N ALA A 390 -59.89 20.95 35.03
CA ALA A 390 -58.82 20.48 34.16
C ALA A 390 -58.25 21.61 33.29
N HIS A 391 -59.12 22.49 32.79
CA HIS A 391 -58.73 23.66 32.01
C HIS A 391 -57.88 24.61 32.86
N ASP A 392 -58.34 24.99 34.04
CA ASP A 392 -57.59 25.90 34.92
C ASP A 392 -56.23 25.30 35.31
N ALA A 393 -56.18 24.02 35.64
CA ALA A 393 -54.93 23.32 35.96
C ALA A 393 -53.91 23.30 34.80
N LEU A 394 -54.36 23.33 33.54
CA LEU A 394 -53.50 23.30 32.34
C LEU A 394 -53.21 24.69 31.76
N TYR A 395 -54.12 25.65 31.88
CA TYR A 395 -54.01 26.95 31.23
C TYR A 395 -53.47 28.04 32.16
N VAL A 396 -53.61 27.88 33.48
CA VAL A 396 -52.96 28.75 34.47
C VAL A 396 -51.57 28.20 34.79
N ALA A 397 -50.57 29.09 34.84
CA ALA A 397 -49.19 28.74 35.21
C ALA A 397 -48.88 29.18 36.65
N PRO A 398 -48.05 28.43 37.40
CA PRO A 398 -47.43 27.15 37.04
C PRO A 398 -48.43 25.97 37.11
N SER A 399 -48.33 25.03 36.16
CA SER A 399 -49.23 23.87 36.06
C SER A 399 -48.62 22.64 36.77
N ASP A 400 -49.36 22.02 37.68
CA ASP A 400 -49.06 20.68 38.19
C ASP A 400 -49.56 19.63 37.19
N LEU A 401 -48.63 19.03 36.44
CA LEU A 401 -48.99 18.09 35.36
C LEU A 401 -49.56 16.77 35.87
N ASP A 402 -49.20 16.34 37.08
CA ASP A 402 -49.74 15.11 37.66
C ASP A 402 -51.18 15.33 38.11
N HIS A 403 -51.46 16.49 38.73
CA HIS A 403 -52.82 16.88 39.06
C HIS A 403 -53.68 17.10 37.81
N ALA A 404 -53.18 17.84 36.83
CA ALA A 404 -53.88 18.07 35.57
C ALA A 404 -54.17 16.77 34.81
N ALA A 405 -53.21 15.84 34.75
CA ALA A 405 -53.41 14.55 34.09
C ALA A 405 -54.52 13.73 34.75
N ARG A 406 -54.62 13.73 36.09
CA ARG A 406 -55.72 13.07 36.82
C ARG A 406 -57.07 13.69 36.47
N LEU A 407 -57.18 15.02 36.47
CA LEU A 407 -58.42 15.72 36.11
C LEU A 407 -58.86 15.44 34.67
N VAL A 408 -57.92 15.43 33.72
CA VAL A 408 -58.22 15.07 32.31
C VAL A 408 -58.70 13.63 32.19
N GLN A 409 -58.11 12.69 32.93
CA GLN A 409 -58.54 11.28 32.93
C GLN A 409 -59.93 11.12 33.55
N ASP A 410 -60.24 11.83 34.63
CA ASP A 410 -61.56 11.80 35.26
C ASP A 410 -62.64 12.39 34.34
N TYR A 411 -62.31 13.48 33.64
CA TYR A 411 -63.16 14.04 32.59
C TYR A 411 -63.36 13.05 31.43
N ALA A 412 -62.28 12.44 30.92
CA ALA A 412 -62.34 11.43 29.85
C ALA A 412 -63.23 10.25 30.21
N ARG A 413 -63.12 9.76 31.46
CA ARG A 413 -63.96 8.68 31.99
C ARG A 413 -65.42 9.11 31.98
N GLY A 414 -65.74 10.29 32.50
CA GLY A 414 -67.11 10.82 32.54
C GLY A 414 -67.75 10.99 31.17
N VAL A 415 -67.00 11.50 30.18
CA VAL A 415 -67.45 11.60 28.78
C VAL A 415 -67.71 10.23 28.17
N THR A 416 -66.87 9.23 28.48
CA THR A 416 -66.99 7.88 27.90
C THR A 416 -68.14 7.08 28.53
N THR A 417 -68.39 7.24 29.83
CA THR A 417 -69.45 6.51 30.54
C THR A 417 -70.82 7.18 30.44
N GLY A 418 -70.91 8.38 29.87
CA GLY A 418 -72.15 9.18 29.84
C GLY A 418 -72.69 9.50 31.25
N ARG A 419 -71.82 9.43 32.27
CA ARG A 419 -72.17 9.55 33.69
C ARG A 419 -70.98 10.15 34.45
N ALA A 420 -71.24 11.11 35.31
CA ALA A 420 -70.20 11.67 36.17
C ALA A 420 -69.56 10.57 37.04
N PRO A 421 -68.23 10.58 37.24
CA PRO A 421 -67.60 9.71 38.23
C PRO A 421 -68.18 10.03 39.61
N ALA A 422 -68.62 9.01 40.36
CA ALA A 422 -69.12 9.18 41.71
C ALA A 422 -68.05 9.90 42.56
N GLY A 423 -68.40 11.07 43.09
CA GLY A 423 -67.47 12.04 43.64
C GLY A 423 -66.49 11.48 44.68
N ALA A 424 -65.24 11.91 44.58
CA ALA A 424 -64.37 11.97 45.74
C ALA A 424 -64.98 12.93 46.78
N PRO A 425 -64.94 12.62 48.07
CA PRO A 425 -65.62 13.41 49.10
C PRO A 425 -65.06 14.85 49.16
N PRO A 426 -65.90 15.85 49.48
CA PRO A 426 -65.47 17.24 49.58
C PRO A 426 -64.36 17.41 50.62
N VAL A 427 -63.39 18.27 50.31
CA VAL A 427 -62.21 18.61 51.14
C VAL A 427 -62.59 18.97 52.59
N ALA A 428 -63.79 19.50 52.82
CA ALA A 428 -64.34 19.77 54.14
C ALA A 428 -64.44 18.53 55.07
N ALA A 429 -64.53 17.31 54.53
CA ALA A 429 -64.58 16.08 55.33
C ALA A 429 -63.19 15.54 55.73
N ARG A 430 -62.12 15.94 55.01
CA ARG A 430 -60.73 15.58 55.37
C ARG A 430 -60.22 16.42 56.54
N ASP A 431 -60.55 17.71 56.56
CA ASP A 431 -60.20 18.61 57.66
C ASP A 431 -60.96 18.26 58.96
N ALA A 432 -62.19 17.75 58.86
CA ALA A 432 -62.95 17.29 60.01
C ALA A 432 -62.41 15.97 60.60
N ARG A 433 -61.91 15.05 59.76
CA ARG A 433 -61.26 13.81 60.24
C ARG A 433 -59.88 14.07 60.84
N ALA A 434 -59.08 14.96 60.25
CA ALA A 434 -57.77 15.33 60.81
C ALA A 434 -57.90 16.05 62.17
N ARG A 435 -58.92 16.89 62.35
CA ARG A 435 -59.22 17.51 63.65
C ARG A 435 -59.74 16.50 64.68
N ALA A 436 -60.59 15.55 64.27
CA ALA A 436 -61.09 14.50 65.16
C ALA A 436 -60.01 13.46 65.57
N GLU A 437 -58.97 13.26 64.75
CA GLU A 437 -57.80 12.44 65.12
C GLU A 437 -56.83 13.21 66.04
N GLN A 438 -56.59 14.51 65.81
CA GLN A 438 -55.80 15.35 66.73
C GLN A 438 -56.45 15.50 68.12
N GLU A 439 -57.79 15.60 68.20
CA GLU A 439 -58.51 15.67 69.47
C GLU A 439 -58.54 14.32 70.22
N ARG A 440 -58.32 13.19 69.53
CA ARG A 440 -58.21 11.85 70.14
C ARG A 440 -56.80 11.49 70.60
N GLU A 441 -55.77 12.11 70.05
CA GLU A 441 -54.38 11.93 70.52
C GLU A 441 -54.00 12.89 71.67
N GLN A 442 -54.83 13.89 71.98
CA GLN A 442 -54.62 14.86 73.06
C GLN A 442 -55.45 14.57 74.35
N ALA A 443 -56.32 13.57 74.34
CA ALA A 443 -57.08 13.08 75.50
C ALA A 443 -56.55 11.71 75.93
#